data_AF-A0A804HX15-F1
#
_entry.id   AF-A0A804HX15-F1
#
_cell.length_a   1.000
_cell.length_b   1.000
_cell.length_c   1.000
_cell.angle_alpha   90.00
_cell.angle_beta   90.00
_cell.angle_gamma   90.00
#
_symmetry.space_group_name_H-M   'P 1'
#
loop_
_entity.id
_entity.type
_entity.pdbx_description
1 polymer ?
#
loop_
_entity_poly.entity_id
_entity_poly.type
_entity_poly.pdbx_seq_one_letter_code
_entity_poly.pdbx_strand_id
1 'polypeptide(L)'
;MSKLAGDGEREWEEVGGMVPVGRSLQGEKVILVPYMREHVPTYHRWMQDPALLAATASEPLTLHQEYQMHGSWTQDPLKHTFILLDKQLIQGGFVPGDPHVEEIEIMIAELTSRQKGLGKESILMMMAFAVERYGIHTFRAKIAESNAASINLFRKLGYVDASYSEVFKEELIRQAMAGGREYSYLEIISKKSWNTGLL
;
A
#
# COMPACT_ATOMS: atom_id res chain seq x y z
N MET A 1 10.97 38.12 -19.33
CA MET A 1 11.58 36.77 -19.34
C MET A 1 12.24 36.58 -17.98
N SER A 2 11.50 36.06 -17.01
CA SER A 2 11.40 34.61 -16.70
C SER A 2 12.66 34.06 -16.03
N LYS A 3 12.60 33.98 -14.70
CA LYS A 3 13.12 32.88 -13.87
C LYS A 3 12.20 32.78 -12.66
N LEU A 4 11.21 31.88 -12.73
CA LEU A 4 10.58 31.34 -11.53
C LEU A 4 11.63 30.46 -10.87
N ALA A 5 11.93 30.71 -9.59
CA ALA A 5 12.97 30.00 -8.87
C ALA A 5 12.34 29.18 -7.73
N GLY A 6 12.54 27.86 -7.80
CA GLY A 6 12.41 26.93 -6.68
C GLY A 6 11.05 26.85 -5.99
N ASP A 7 10.22 25.89 -6.41
CA ASP A 7 9.31 25.27 -5.43
C ASP A 7 10.16 24.68 -4.31
N GLY A 8 9.86 25.08 -3.07
CA GLY A 8 10.68 24.72 -1.92
C GLY A 8 10.55 23.24 -1.57
N GLU A 9 11.66 22.51 -1.68
CA GLU A 9 11.87 21.25 -0.98
C GLU A 9 11.78 21.53 0.53
N ARG A 10 10.61 21.28 1.11
CA ARG A 10 10.39 21.39 2.54
C ARG A 10 10.97 20.11 3.17
N GLU A 11 12.15 20.22 3.76
CA GLU A 11 12.77 19.13 4.52
C GLU A 11 11.80 18.63 5.59
N TRP A 12 11.62 17.31 5.67
CA TRP A 12 10.71 16.67 6.62
C TRP A 12 11.48 16.36 7.91
N GLU A 13 11.07 16.93 9.04
CA GLU A 13 11.54 16.49 10.35
C GLU A 13 11.03 15.08 10.69
N GLU A 14 11.74 14.35 11.56
CA GLU A 14 11.36 13.00 11.99
C GLU A 14 10.05 12.99 12.82
N VAL A 15 8.92 12.81 12.15
CA VAL A 15 7.62 12.67 12.85
C VAL A 15 7.27 11.19 13.04
N GLY A 16 7.61 10.67 14.21
CA GLY A 16 6.99 9.43 14.72
C GLY A 16 7.49 8.11 14.15
N GLY A 17 8.67 8.08 13.53
CA GLY A 17 9.35 6.84 13.15
C GLY A 17 9.10 6.34 11.72
N MET A 18 8.29 7.04 10.92
CA MET A 18 8.43 6.96 9.46
C MET A 18 9.42 8.03 9.01
N VAL A 19 10.51 7.58 8.39
CA VAL A 19 11.48 8.48 7.78
C VAL A 19 11.29 8.41 6.27
N PRO A 20 10.93 9.52 5.60
CA PRO A 20 10.96 9.63 4.14
C PRO A 20 12.41 9.63 3.68
N VAL A 21 13.02 8.43 3.62
CA VAL A 21 14.34 8.27 3.01
C VAL A 21 14.06 7.98 1.54
N GLY A 22 14.29 8.98 0.68
CA GLY A 22 14.18 8.87 -0.77
C GLY A 22 12.92 8.15 -1.29
N ARG A 23 13.11 6.91 -1.78
CA ARG A 23 12.17 6.04 -2.53
C ARG A 23 10.90 5.79 -1.74
N SER A 24 11.06 5.85 -0.43
CA SER A 24 10.60 4.77 0.40
C SER A 24 9.89 5.27 1.62
N LEU A 25 8.82 4.57 1.97
CA LEU A 25 8.18 4.70 3.25
C LEU A 25 8.77 3.60 4.13
N GLN A 26 9.45 3.97 5.20
CA GLN A 26 10.02 3.02 6.16
C GLN A 26 9.14 2.95 7.40
N GLY A 27 8.70 1.74 7.75
CA GLY A 27 8.03 1.43 9.01
C GLY A 27 8.99 0.79 10.02
N GLU A 28 8.43 0.14 11.03
CA GLU A 28 9.17 -0.65 12.02
C GLU A 28 9.78 -1.91 11.37
N LYS A 29 8.99 -2.64 10.57
CA LYS A 29 9.33 -3.96 9.99
C LYS A 29 9.27 -3.96 8.46
N VAL A 30 8.63 -2.96 7.85
CA VAL A 30 8.43 -2.87 6.41
C VAL A 30 9.25 -1.72 5.81
N ILE A 31 9.70 -1.90 4.58
CA ILE A 31 10.01 -0.80 3.66
C ILE A 31 9.11 -0.94 2.43
N LEU A 32 8.38 0.11 2.09
CA LEU A 32 7.65 0.21 0.82
C LEU A 32 8.56 0.94 -0.19
N VAL A 33 8.81 0.33 -1.35
CA VAL A 33 9.55 0.95 -2.47
C VAL A 33 8.71 0.89 -3.75
N PRO A 34 8.73 1.91 -4.61
CA PRO A 34 8.00 1.89 -5.88
C PRO A 34 8.34 0.70 -6.79
N TYR A 35 7.33 0.24 -7.52
CA TYR A 35 7.45 -0.89 -8.44
C TYR A 35 8.25 -0.52 -9.70
N MET A 36 9.56 -0.65 -9.60
CA MET A 36 10.49 -0.49 -10.73
C MET A 36 10.50 -1.67 -11.70
N ARG A 37 10.97 -1.40 -12.93
CA ARG A 37 11.06 -2.37 -14.04
C ARG A 37 11.93 -3.58 -13.70
N GLU A 38 12.92 -3.39 -12.85
CA GLU A 38 13.86 -4.39 -12.35
C GLU A 38 13.18 -5.42 -11.43
N HIS A 39 12.03 -5.09 -10.84
CA HIS A 39 11.26 -6.01 -10.02
C HIS A 39 10.38 -6.97 -10.85
N VAL A 40 10.07 -6.64 -12.11
CA VAL A 40 9.16 -7.42 -12.98
C VAL A 40 9.54 -8.91 -13.06
N PRO A 41 10.82 -9.33 -13.21
CA PRO A 41 11.18 -10.75 -13.20
C PRO A 41 10.94 -11.46 -11.86
N THR A 42 10.94 -10.74 -10.74
CA THR A 42 10.61 -11.30 -9.42
C THR A 42 9.10 -11.35 -9.21
N TYR A 43 8.38 -10.30 -9.57
CA TYR A 43 6.92 -10.27 -9.58
C TYR A 43 6.35 -11.40 -10.43
N HIS A 44 6.81 -11.56 -11.67
CA HIS A 44 6.40 -12.63 -12.58
C HIS A 44 6.63 -14.03 -11.98
N ARG A 45 7.73 -14.26 -11.25
CA ARG A 45 7.99 -15.52 -10.54
C ARG A 45 7.00 -15.77 -9.41
N TRP A 46 6.61 -14.74 -8.65
CA TRP A 46 5.56 -14.85 -7.64
C TRP A 46 4.20 -15.16 -8.28
N MET A 47 3.88 -14.52 -9.41
CA MET A 47 2.64 -14.76 -10.18
C MET A 47 2.64 -16.10 -10.94
N GLN A 48 3.60 -17.00 -10.70
CA GLN A 48 3.49 -18.42 -11.07
C GLN A 48 2.84 -19.28 -9.96
N ASP A 49 2.64 -18.76 -8.75
CA ASP A 49 1.96 -19.48 -7.65
C ASP A 49 0.42 -19.42 -7.84
N PRO A 50 -0.26 -20.55 -8.08
CA PRO A 50 -1.73 -20.58 -8.22
C PRO A 50 -2.47 -20.04 -6.99
N ALA A 51 -1.88 -20.16 -5.79
CA ALA A 51 -2.49 -19.63 -4.57
C ALA A 51 -2.39 -18.09 -4.50
N LEU A 52 -1.36 -17.48 -5.08
CA LEU A 52 -1.27 -16.01 -5.21
C LEU A 52 -2.21 -15.50 -6.29
N LEU A 53 -2.23 -16.13 -7.46
CA LEU A 53 -3.16 -15.81 -8.55
C LEU A 53 -4.62 -15.84 -8.06
N ALA A 54 -5.03 -16.91 -7.37
CA ALA A 54 -6.37 -17.02 -6.80
C ALA A 54 -6.65 -15.97 -5.70
N ALA A 55 -5.67 -15.64 -4.86
CA ALA A 55 -5.84 -14.65 -3.79
C ALA A 55 -5.92 -13.20 -4.29
N THR A 56 -5.38 -12.92 -5.49
CA THR A 56 -5.35 -11.62 -6.16
C THR A 56 -6.32 -11.53 -7.34
N ALA A 57 -7.20 -12.54 -7.51
CA ALA A 57 -8.13 -12.66 -8.65
C ALA A 57 -7.46 -12.43 -10.02
N SER A 58 -6.21 -12.87 -10.16
CA SER A 58 -5.35 -12.60 -11.31
C SER A 58 -5.16 -13.83 -12.19
N GLU A 59 -5.04 -13.61 -13.50
CA GLU A 59 -4.69 -14.63 -14.48
C GLU A 59 -3.16 -14.67 -14.71
N PRO A 60 -2.56 -15.84 -15.01
CA PRO A 60 -1.13 -15.94 -15.25
C PRO A 60 -0.74 -15.23 -16.56
N LEU A 61 0.24 -14.32 -16.47
CA LEU A 61 0.76 -13.57 -17.61
C LEU A 61 2.14 -14.09 -18.04
N THR A 62 2.48 -13.94 -19.32
CA THR A 62 3.87 -14.11 -19.79
C THR A 62 4.73 -12.94 -19.29
N LEU A 63 6.04 -13.16 -19.11
CA LEU A 63 6.98 -12.09 -18.71
C LEU A 63 6.91 -10.85 -19.63
N HIS A 64 6.58 -11.00 -20.91
CA HIS A 64 6.39 -9.86 -21.81
C HIS A 64 5.14 -9.05 -21.46
N GLN A 65 4.02 -9.72 -21.17
CA GLN A 65 2.78 -9.07 -20.72
C GLN A 65 2.96 -8.41 -19.35
N GLU A 66 3.76 -8.99 -18.46
CA GLU A 66 4.12 -8.37 -17.17
C GLU A 66 4.87 -7.04 -17.35
N TYR A 67 5.77 -6.95 -18.34
CA TYR A 67 6.40 -5.68 -18.70
C TYR A 67 5.42 -4.66 -19.33
N GLN A 68 4.35 -5.12 -19.98
CA GLN A 68 3.29 -4.25 -20.50
C GLN A 68 2.39 -3.73 -19.36
N MET A 69 2.04 -4.59 -18.39
CA MET A 69 1.28 -4.22 -17.20
C MET A 69 2.06 -3.30 -16.26
N HIS A 70 3.35 -3.57 -16.05
CA HIS A 70 4.26 -2.63 -15.37
C HIS A 70 4.22 -1.24 -16.01
N GLY A 71 4.27 -1.18 -17.35
CA GLY A 71 4.16 0.08 -18.10
C GLY A 71 2.81 0.78 -17.90
N SER A 72 1.68 0.06 -17.98
CA SER A 72 0.36 0.68 -17.82
C SER A 72 0.10 1.15 -16.39
N TRP A 73 0.59 0.43 -15.37
CA TRP A 73 0.43 0.82 -13.97
C TRP A 73 1.33 1.99 -13.56
N THR A 74 2.58 2.05 -14.06
CA THR A 74 3.53 3.12 -13.69
C THR A 74 3.35 4.41 -14.50
N GLN A 75 2.56 4.40 -15.57
CA GLN A 75 2.23 5.58 -16.38
C GLN A 75 0.84 6.17 -16.06
N ASP A 76 0.00 5.47 -15.29
CA ASP A 76 -1.28 5.99 -14.83
C ASP A 76 -1.05 6.97 -13.65
N PRO A 77 -1.36 8.28 -13.81
CA PRO A 77 -1.11 9.28 -12.78
C PRO A 77 -2.04 9.16 -11.57
N LEU A 78 -2.99 8.22 -11.58
CA LEU A 78 -3.90 7.91 -10.48
C LEU A 78 -3.56 6.58 -9.78
N LYS A 79 -2.47 5.91 -10.16
CA LYS A 79 -2.07 4.61 -9.61
C LYS A 79 -0.61 4.57 -9.23
N HIS A 80 -0.33 3.94 -8.09
CA HIS A 80 1.02 3.83 -7.59
C HIS A 80 1.26 2.49 -6.91
N THR A 81 2.03 1.64 -7.57
CA THR A 81 2.33 0.28 -7.12
C THR A 81 3.62 0.23 -6.30
N PHE A 82 3.60 -0.50 -5.17
CA PHE A 82 4.74 -0.68 -4.28
C PHE A 82 5.16 -2.13 -4.16
N ILE A 83 6.46 -2.36 -4.01
CA ILE A 83 7.04 -3.59 -3.50
C ILE A 83 7.26 -3.44 -2.00
N LEU A 84 6.76 -4.42 -1.25
CA LEU A 84 6.91 -4.56 0.19
C LEU A 84 8.17 -5.38 0.50
N LEU A 85 9.12 -4.77 1.21
CA LEU A 85 10.32 -5.44 1.71
C LEU A 85 10.17 -5.76 3.20
N ASP A 86 10.36 -7.02 3.59
CA ASP A 86 10.52 -7.42 5.00
C ASP A 86 11.93 -7.04 5.47
N LYS A 87 12.03 -6.09 6.41
CA LYS A 87 13.32 -5.61 6.96
C LYS A 87 14.16 -6.74 7.55
N GLN A 88 13.55 -7.84 8.01
CA GLN A 88 14.27 -8.99 8.56
C GLN A 88 15.05 -9.78 7.50
N LEU A 89 14.73 -9.61 6.21
CA LEU A 89 15.37 -10.31 5.09
C LEU A 89 16.41 -9.44 4.37
N ILE A 90 16.52 -8.15 4.70
CA ILE A 90 17.48 -7.23 4.07
C ILE A 90 18.88 -7.43 4.69
N GLN A 91 19.79 -8.01 3.93
CA GLN A 91 21.21 -8.11 4.28
C GLN A 91 21.99 -6.93 3.67
N GLY A 92 22.84 -6.26 4.47
CA GLY A 92 23.72 -5.19 3.98
C GLY A 92 23.15 -3.76 4.02
N GLY A 93 21.94 -3.56 4.57
CA GLY A 93 21.31 -2.24 4.66
C GLY A 93 20.47 -1.89 3.43
N PHE A 94 19.82 -0.71 3.46
CA PHE A 94 18.87 -0.27 2.45
C PHE A 94 19.17 1.16 1.97
N VAL A 95 19.12 1.39 0.65
CA VAL A 95 19.45 2.68 0.00
C VAL A 95 18.25 3.20 -0.82
N PRO A 96 17.87 4.49 -0.75
CA PRO A 96 16.63 4.99 -1.39
C PRO A 96 16.75 6.23 -2.34
N GLY A 97 15.67 6.53 -3.10
CA GLY A 97 15.39 7.84 -3.78
C GLY A 97 13.96 7.96 -4.40
N ASP A 98 13.16 9.03 -4.22
CA ASP A 98 11.83 9.43 -4.86
C ASP A 98 10.46 8.62 -4.65
N PRO A 99 9.31 9.25 -4.27
CA PRO A 99 7.95 8.61 -4.22
C PRO A 99 6.68 9.40 -4.71
N HIS A 100 5.58 8.72 -5.12
CA HIS A 100 4.15 9.19 -5.24
C HIS A 100 3.13 8.03 -4.96
N VAL A 101 1.87 8.29 -4.55
CA VAL A 101 0.87 7.26 -4.08
C VAL A 101 -0.61 7.55 -4.44
N GLU A 102 -1.36 6.55 -4.93
CA GLU A 102 -2.84 6.34 -4.90
C GLU A 102 -3.18 4.87 -5.34
N GLU A 103 -4.35 4.36 -4.93
CA GLU A 103 -4.82 2.94 -4.89
C GLU A 103 -4.01 1.99 -3.96
N ILE A 104 -4.68 1.21 -3.10
CA ILE A 104 -4.06 0.34 -2.09
C ILE A 104 -4.33 -1.14 -2.42
N GLU A 105 -3.34 -1.81 -3.00
CA GLU A 105 -3.28 -3.27 -3.12
C GLU A 105 -1.99 -3.78 -2.47
N ILE A 106 -2.09 -4.81 -1.62
CA ILE A 106 -0.95 -5.37 -0.87
C ILE A 106 -0.97 -6.90 -0.99
N MET A 107 0.12 -7.45 -1.55
CA MET A 107 0.40 -8.87 -1.61
C MET A 107 1.70 -9.17 -0.85
N ILE A 108 1.69 -10.17 0.04
CA ILE A 108 2.90 -10.73 0.66
C ILE A 108 3.20 -12.05 -0.03
N ALA A 109 3.98 -11.99 -1.12
CA ALA A 109 4.30 -13.16 -1.92
C ALA A 109 5.10 -14.20 -1.13
N GLU A 110 6.20 -13.79 -0.49
CA GLU A 110 7.11 -14.67 0.25
C GLU A 110 6.44 -15.31 1.47
N LEU A 111 6.31 -16.65 1.48
CA LEU A 111 5.71 -17.43 2.56
C LEU A 111 6.34 -17.14 3.93
N THR A 112 7.67 -16.99 3.95
CA THR A 112 8.47 -16.67 5.15
C THR A 112 8.22 -15.27 5.71
N SER A 113 7.53 -14.40 4.97
CA SER A 113 7.17 -13.03 5.37
C SER A 113 5.69 -12.90 5.76
N ARG A 114 4.85 -13.91 5.45
CA ARG A 114 3.42 -13.92 5.81
C ARG A 114 3.23 -14.02 7.34
N GLN A 115 2.05 -13.61 7.82
CA GLN A 115 1.63 -13.66 9.23
C GLN A 115 2.47 -12.86 10.26
N LYS A 116 3.58 -12.21 9.88
CA LYS A 116 4.38 -11.32 10.74
C LYS A 116 3.75 -9.95 11.06
N GLY A 117 2.59 -9.65 10.48
CA GLY A 117 1.90 -8.36 10.62
C GLY A 117 2.27 -7.31 9.56
N LEU A 118 3.18 -7.61 8.63
CA LEU A 118 3.69 -6.66 7.62
C LEU A 118 2.56 -6.00 6.79
N GLY A 119 1.54 -6.76 6.40
CA GLY A 119 0.43 -6.23 5.60
C GLY A 119 -0.41 -5.20 6.37
N LYS A 120 -0.62 -5.41 7.67
CA LYS A 120 -1.30 -4.44 8.55
C LYS A 120 -0.51 -3.14 8.65
N GLU A 121 0.79 -3.24 8.83
CA GLU A 121 1.71 -2.10 8.90
C GLU A 121 1.74 -1.32 7.58
N SER A 122 1.83 -2.04 6.46
CA SER A 122 1.82 -1.48 5.10
C SER A 122 0.53 -0.70 4.80
N ILE A 123 -0.65 -1.26 5.13
CA ILE A 123 -1.93 -0.54 4.96
C ILE A 123 -1.91 0.78 5.76
N LEU A 124 -1.48 0.74 7.03
CA LEU A 124 -1.45 1.94 7.89
C LEU A 124 -0.45 2.99 7.38
N MET A 125 0.71 2.58 6.87
CA MET A 125 1.69 3.49 6.25
C MET A 125 1.15 4.13 4.97
N MET A 126 0.50 3.36 4.09
CA MET A 126 -0.09 3.89 2.85
C MET A 126 -1.26 4.85 3.15
N MET A 127 -2.12 4.51 4.12
CA MET A 127 -3.19 5.39 4.58
C MET A 127 -2.65 6.70 5.15
N ALA A 128 -1.62 6.64 6.00
CA ALA A 128 -1.04 7.85 6.60
C ALA A 128 -0.38 8.75 5.55
N PHE A 129 0.39 8.18 4.61
CA PHE A 129 0.96 8.95 3.50
C PHE A 129 -0.12 9.64 2.66
N ALA A 130 -1.21 8.95 2.35
CA ALA A 130 -2.31 9.50 1.56
C ALA A 130 -3.07 10.64 2.30
N VAL A 131 -3.21 10.54 3.63
CA VAL A 131 -3.73 11.62 4.47
C VAL A 131 -2.80 12.83 4.42
N GLU A 132 -1.52 12.65 4.73
CA GLU A 132 -0.56 13.75 4.92
C GLU A 132 -0.16 14.44 3.61
N ARG A 133 -0.07 13.68 2.51
CA ARG A 133 0.38 14.22 1.21
C ARG A 133 -0.75 14.77 0.34
N TYR A 134 -1.95 14.20 0.44
CA TYR A 134 -3.06 14.49 -0.48
C TYR A 134 -4.39 14.83 0.21
N GLY A 135 -4.48 14.78 1.54
CA GLY A 135 -5.73 15.02 2.28
C GLY A 135 -6.78 13.92 2.07
N ILE A 136 -6.36 12.71 1.71
CA ILE A 136 -7.28 11.60 1.43
C ILE A 136 -7.72 10.96 2.75
N HIS A 137 -9.00 11.11 3.06
CA HIS A 137 -9.61 10.60 4.31
C HIS A 137 -10.60 9.43 4.10
N THR A 138 -10.79 8.98 2.86
CA THR A 138 -11.66 7.85 2.53
C THR A 138 -10.90 6.81 1.73
N PHE A 139 -10.79 5.61 2.28
CA PHE A 139 -10.09 4.48 1.69
C PHE A 139 -11.07 3.39 1.30
N ARG A 140 -10.78 2.71 0.18
CA ARG A 140 -11.57 1.59 -0.34
C ARG A 140 -10.63 0.45 -0.68
N ALA A 141 -11.06 -0.78 -0.42
CA ALA A 141 -10.41 -1.99 -0.88
C ALA A 141 -11.45 -2.87 -1.57
N LYS A 142 -11.09 -3.43 -2.73
CA LYS A 142 -11.84 -4.52 -3.38
C LYS A 142 -11.16 -5.82 -2.98
N ILE A 143 -11.93 -6.79 -2.52
CA ILE A 143 -11.40 -8.06 -2.06
C ILE A 143 -12.31 -9.17 -2.55
N ALA A 144 -11.76 -10.17 -3.26
CA ALA A 144 -12.49 -11.36 -3.65
C ALA A 144 -13.12 -12.05 -2.42
N GLU A 145 -14.37 -12.51 -2.54
CA GLU A 145 -15.13 -13.14 -1.45
C GLU A 145 -14.40 -14.35 -0.81
N SER A 146 -13.57 -15.02 -1.61
CA SER A 146 -12.74 -16.15 -1.21
C SER A 146 -11.55 -15.75 -0.31
N ASN A 147 -11.11 -14.49 -0.36
CA ASN A 147 -9.95 -14.00 0.38
C ASN A 147 -10.32 -13.54 1.80
N ALA A 148 -10.86 -14.48 2.57
CA ALA A 148 -11.25 -14.28 3.97
C ALA A 148 -10.11 -13.76 4.86
N ALA A 149 -8.85 -14.03 4.51
CA ALA A 149 -7.69 -13.49 5.23
C ALA A 149 -7.60 -11.96 5.13
N SER A 150 -7.73 -11.41 3.92
CA SER A 150 -7.74 -9.97 3.68
C SER A 150 -8.99 -9.31 4.25
N ILE A 151 -10.18 -9.89 4.05
CA ILE A 151 -11.45 -9.39 4.63
C ILE A 151 -11.31 -9.24 6.16
N ASN A 152 -10.79 -10.26 6.85
CA ASN A 152 -10.55 -10.23 8.29
C ASN A 152 -9.47 -9.22 8.72
N LEU A 153 -8.46 -8.95 7.88
CA LEU A 153 -7.44 -7.94 8.15
C LEU A 153 -8.04 -6.54 8.12
N PHE A 154 -8.77 -6.20 7.05
CA PHE A 154 -9.36 -4.87 6.89
C PHE A 154 -10.50 -4.59 7.88
N ARG A 155 -11.34 -5.59 8.21
CA ARG A 155 -12.33 -5.46 9.31
C ARG A 155 -11.64 -5.16 10.66
N LYS A 156 -10.47 -5.74 10.94
CA LYS A 156 -9.62 -5.40 12.12
C LYS A 156 -8.92 -4.03 12.04
N LEU A 157 -9.01 -3.32 10.92
CA LEU A 157 -8.54 -1.94 10.75
C LEU A 157 -9.68 -0.91 10.87
N GLY A 158 -10.94 -1.34 10.88
CA GLY A 158 -12.11 -0.46 10.95
C GLY A 158 -12.77 -0.21 9.60
N TYR A 159 -12.43 -0.98 8.57
CA TYR A 159 -13.20 -0.98 7.32
C TYR A 159 -14.54 -1.68 7.54
N VAL A 160 -15.59 -1.09 6.98
CA VAL A 160 -16.96 -1.61 6.98
C VAL A 160 -17.39 -1.94 5.55
N ASP A 161 -18.33 -2.86 5.41
CA ASP A 161 -18.83 -3.28 4.11
C ASP A 161 -19.52 -2.10 3.39
N ALA A 162 -19.19 -1.88 2.12
CA ALA A 162 -19.70 -0.77 1.32
C ALA A 162 -20.68 -1.24 0.24
N SER A 163 -20.33 -2.31 -0.48
CA SER A 163 -21.17 -2.98 -1.49
C SER A 163 -20.55 -4.33 -1.86
N TYR A 164 -21.34 -5.23 -2.44
CA TYR A 164 -20.87 -6.48 -3.05
C TYR A 164 -21.11 -6.44 -4.57
N SER A 165 -20.22 -7.06 -5.34
CA SER A 165 -20.39 -7.25 -6.78
C SER A 165 -20.62 -8.72 -7.11
N GLU A 166 -21.85 -9.08 -7.49
CA GLU A 166 -22.18 -10.44 -7.97
C GLU A 166 -21.41 -10.82 -9.26
N VAL A 167 -21.11 -9.84 -10.11
CA VAL A 167 -20.42 -10.05 -11.39
C VAL A 167 -18.94 -10.41 -11.19
N PHE A 168 -18.28 -9.75 -10.24
CA PHE A 168 -16.85 -9.95 -9.96
C PHE A 168 -16.57 -10.84 -8.74
N LYS A 169 -17.59 -11.14 -7.93
CA LYS A 169 -17.51 -11.86 -6.65
C LYS A 169 -16.58 -11.20 -5.63
N GLU A 170 -16.72 -9.88 -5.52
CA GLU A 170 -15.88 -9.02 -4.68
C GLU A 170 -16.70 -8.29 -3.62
N GLU A 171 -16.19 -8.27 -2.39
CA GLU A 171 -16.58 -7.32 -1.36
C GLU A 171 -15.82 -5.99 -1.59
N LEU A 172 -16.55 -4.90 -1.81
CA LEU A 172 -16.01 -3.55 -1.66
C LEU A 172 -16.20 -3.14 -0.19
N ILE A 173 -15.10 -2.90 0.50
CA ILE A 173 -15.11 -2.41 1.88
C ILE A 173 -14.47 -1.02 1.94
N ARG A 174 -14.93 -0.18 2.87
CA ARG A 174 -14.50 1.22 2.99
C ARG A 174 -14.17 1.59 4.43
N GLN A 175 -13.22 2.49 4.60
CA GLN A 175 -12.99 3.21 5.85
C GLN A 175 -13.03 4.70 5.57
N ALA A 176 -13.90 5.42 6.28
CA ALA A 176 -13.92 6.87 6.32
C ALA A 176 -13.33 7.32 7.66
N MET A 177 -12.30 8.17 7.61
CA MET A 177 -11.75 8.85 8.78
C MET A 177 -12.72 9.98 9.16
N ALA A 178 -12.91 10.28 10.45
CA ALA A 178 -13.96 11.22 10.85
C ALA A 178 -13.67 12.64 10.31
N GLY A 179 -14.61 13.18 9.52
CA GLY A 179 -14.43 14.44 8.82
C GLY A 179 -14.19 15.61 9.77
N GLY A 180 -13.11 16.36 9.54
CA GLY A 180 -12.75 17.56 10.32
C GLY A 180 -11.72 17.34 11.43
N ARG A 181 -11.22 16.10 11.64
CA ARG A 181 -10.03 15.87 12.47
C ARG A 181 -8.83 15.57 11.58
N GLU A 182 -7.78 16.37 11.75
CA GLU A 182 -6.44 16.05 11.24
C GLU A 182 -5.88 14.88 12.06
N TYR A 183 -5.49 13.80 11.38
CA TYR A 183 -4.95 12.59 12.00
C TYR A 183 -3.46 12.51 11.68
N SER A 184 -2.63 12.61 12.70
CA SER A 184 -1.17 12.45 12.56
C SER A 184 -0.79 11.01 12.20
N TYR A 185 0.34 10.82 11.50
CA TYR A 185 0.97 9.50 11.31
C TYR A 185 0.97 8.66 12.61
N LEU A 186 1.35 9.26 13.74
CA LEU A 186 1.38 8.61 15.04
C LEU A 186 0.02 8.12 15.52
N GLU A 187 -1.08 8.84 15.29
CA GLU A 187 -2.43 8.36 15.64
C GLU A 187 -2.84 7.17 14.76
N ILE A 188 -2.44 7.17 13.49
CA ILE A 188 -2.73 6.09 12.54
C ILE A 188 -1.95 4.82 12.90
N ILE A 189 -0.65 4.92 13.20
CA ILE A 189 0.20 3.76 13.49
C ILE A 189 0.17 3.28 14.96
N SER A 190 -0.03 4.16 15.95
CA SER A 190 0.06 3.80 17.38
C SER A 190 -1.10 2.94 17.91
N LYS A 191 -2.18 2.76 17.12
CA LYS A 191 -3.31 1.87 17.43
C LYS A 191 -3.89 2.07 18.84
N LYS A 192 -4.10 3.31 19.27
CA LYS A 192 -4.96 3.63 20.43
C LYS A 192 -6.33 4.13 19.97
N SER A 193 -7.28 3.20 19.98
CA SER A 193 -8.73 3.38 19.81
C SER A 193 -9.20 4.18 18.57
N TRP A 194 -9.47 3.44 17.49
CA TRP A 194 -10.57 3.79 16.56
C TRP A 194 -11.91 3.33 17.17
N ASN A 195 -12.21 3.73 18.40
CA ASN A 195 -13.49 3.42 19.04
C ASN A 195 -14.54 4.45 18.60
N THR A 196 -15.45 3.99 17.74
CA THR A 196 -16.89 4.26 17.87
C THR A 196 -17.29 5.69 18.21
N GLY A 197 -17.22 6.58 17.23
CA GLY A 197 -17.91 7.87 17.24
C GLY A 197 -19.02 7.90 16.20
N LEU A 198 -20.25 7.56 16.62
CA LEU A 198 -21.53 7.78 15.91
C LEU A 198 -21.76 7.01 14.59
N LEU A 199 -22.46 5.87 14.68
CA LEU A 199 -23.93 5.90 14.71
C LEU A 199 -24.43 5.17 15.96
#